data_AF-A0A7J0A937-F1
#
_entry.id   AF-A0A7J0A937-F1
#
_cell.length_a   1.000
_cell.length_b   1.000
_cell.length_c   1.000
_cell.angle_alpha   90.00
_cell.angle_beta   90.00
_cell.angle_gamma   90.00
#
_symmetry.space_group_name_H-M   'P 1'
#
loop_
_entity.id
_entity.type
_entity.pdbx_description
1 polymer ?
#
loop_
_entity_poly.entity_id
_entity_poly.type
_entity_poly.pdbx_seq_one_letter_code
_entity_poly.pdbx_strand_id
1 'polypeptide(L)'
;MKKTASIISFCFASSMLMSGVAQVVTSIDELDNSKAYTISRNALSGKAGSIHNGGTGAVRVGSTRGVTGDDLLWAIHYSEVEKSYFLYNLGAGKFVQNVDNVATFSDAPADVTPIFMDNIRMWAIDCGGSLLGLETEDNYGKVIFTDDYTKANVRNEGLAYNISISPSRTISKEENDAIEAKIQAGRAEVFAGYQEFIDAAKEHAADGLSNYAGAYDVSQLEYALAHPYKFSLLEVDKIYRDALLSRLPKSGKYYVLRNAQRPSTNFKNNMLSLTGQDNFKSRSLSTPRVGNGTSDYPESLNLFNVESSGADPYSVKLRCAATGTYIVSNFNNNAKVYLGEKSKATVFTLQPVGEFDRTFAFAIEGKDDMWLTISGGDHTLVNYGTAEPAEHFYLEEIKTLTVSFDRYGYTDVMLPCPVEIPADVEVLIPVEEYEGKVYIEKHPGNVLPANVPAIMRKTGAGKSAVLTIADENPAFTNDNLLVGTNVRRADPPARHELSANAEGFTFAPSSSRTALAPNSAYLLSENNIELVTTFEKRPYAHIVEIPVSEIDADAKWYDLQGRRVMRPQPGNLYINGSTKSLMLIR
;
A
#
# COMPACT_ATOMS: atom_id res chain seq x y z
N MET A 1 -60.82 4.24 -31.44
CA MET A 1 -60.88 4.05 -32.91
C MET A 1 -59.44 4.13 -33.43
N LYS A 2 -58.73 3.01 -33.59
CA LYS A 2 -58.55 2.27 -34.85
C LYS A 2 -58.27 3.19 -36.06
N LYS A 3 -57.03 3.16 -36.58
CA LYS A 3 -56.73 2.56 -37.90
C LYS A 3 -55.23 2.55 -38.22
N THR A 4 -54.76 1.32 -38.36
CA THR A 4 -53.70 0.79 -39.24
C THR A 4 -53.69 1.45 -40.62
N ALA A 5 -52.50 1.60 -41.22
CA ALA A 5 -52.35 1.61 -42.68
C ALA A 5 -51.07 0.87 -43.07
N SER A 6 -51.27 -0.25 -43.77
CA SER A 6 -50.28 -1.09 -44.43
C SER A 6 -49.70 -0.42 -45.69
N ILE A 7 -48.41 -0.69 -45.91
CA ILE A 7 -47.79 -1.24 -47.12
C ILE A 7 -48.43 -0.87 -48.46
N ILE A 8 -47.66 -0.14 -49.28
CA ILE A 8 -47.60 -0.39 -50.72
C ILE A 8 -46.14 -0.65 -51.08
N SER A 9 -45.86 -1.90 -51.46
CA SER A 9 -44.68 -2.30 -52.19
C SER A 9 -44.69 -1.66 -53.58
N PHE A 10 -43.58 -1.07 -53.99
CA PHE A 10 -43.26 -0.94 -55.40
C PHE A 10 -41.97 -1.73 -55.66
N CYS A 11 -42.14 -2.94 -56.17
CA CYS A 11 -41.09 -3.69 -56.83
C CYS A 11 -40.73 -2.95 -58.13
N PHE A 12 -39.52 -2.41 -58.20
CA PHE A 12 -38.82 -2.32 -59.48
C PHE A 12 -37.68 -3.34 -59.46
N ALA A 13 -37.99 -4.53 -59.96
CA ALA A 13 -36.99 -5.38 -60.54
C ALA A 13 -36.56 -4.73 -61.86
N SER A 14 -35.37 -4.12 -61.87
CA SER A 14 -34.61 -3.92 -63.09
C SER A 14 -33.22 -4.44 -62.82
N SER A 15 -32.97 -5.61 -63.40
CA SER A 15 -31.69 -6.27 -63.50
C SER A 15 -30.68 -5.36 -64.21
N MET A 16 -29.89 -4.64 -63.43
CA MET A 16 -28.56 -4.16 -63.80
C MET A 16 -27.61 -4.56 -62.68
N LEU A 17 -26.54 -5.27 -63.04
CA LEU A 17 -25.42 -5.59 -62.16
C LEU A 17 -24.90 -4.30 -61.50
N MET A 18 -25.22 -4.11 -60.22
CA MET A 18 -24.63 -3.05 -59.40
C MET A 18 -23.23 -3.51 -58.98
N SER A 19 -22.20 -2.90 -59.56
CA SER A 19 -20.85 -2.87 -58.99
C SER A 19 -20.94 -2.34 -57.55
N GLY A 20 -20.55 -3.15 -56.57
CA GLY A 20 -20.82 -2.94 -55.15
C GLY A 20 -20.25 -1.64 -54.58
N VAL A 21 -21.11 -0.87 -53.92
CA VAL A 21 -20.71 0.25 -53.06
C VAL A 21 -20.17 -0.35 -51.76
N ALA A 22 -18.95 -0.01 -51.37
CA ALA A 22 -18.38 -0.45 -50.09
C ALA A 22 -19.22 0.09 -48.93
N GLN A 23 -19.62 -0.78 -47.99
CA GLN A 23 -20.37 -0.38 -46.80
C GLN A 23 -19.41 0.24 -45.79
N VAL A 24 -19.67 1.48 -45.36
CA VAL A 24 -18.92 2.16 -44.30
C VAL A 24 -19.34 1.59 -42.94
N VAL A 25 -18.36 1.26 -42.10
CA VAL A 25 -18.55 0.79 -40.72
C VAL A 25 -18.78 1.99 -39.80
N THR A 26 -19.88 1.98 -39.06
CA THR A 26 -20.28 3.11 -38.18
C THR A 26 -20.46 2.73 -36.71
N SER A 27 -20.30 1.45 -36.36
CA SER A 27 -20.28 1.01 -34.97
C SER A 27 -19.33 -0.17 -34.80
N ILE A 28 -18.94 -0.44 -33.55
CA ILE A 28 -18.04 -1.56 -33.23
C ILE A 28 -18.70 -2.91 -33.50
N ASP A 29 -20.02 -3.01 -33.33
CA ASP A 29 -20.81 -4.23 -33.57
C ASP A 29 -20.86 -4.64 -35.04
N GLU A 30 -20.47 -3.76 -35.96
CA GLU A 30 -20.38 -4.05 -37.39
C GLU A 30 -19.03 -4.68 -37.79
N LEU A 31 -18.03 -4.64 -36.90
CA LEU A 31 -16.76 -5.35 -37.03
C LEU A 31 -16.98 -6.86 -36.84
N ASP A 32 -16.42 -7.67 -37.73
CA ASP A 32 -16.62 -9.11 -37.78
C ASP A 32 -15.41 -9.79 -38.41
N ASN A 33 -14.92 -10.86 -37.78
CA ASN A 33 -13.71 -11.57 -38.21
C ASN A 33 -13.86 -12.17 -39.64
N SER A 34 -15.06 -12.41 -40.14
CA SER A 34 -15.28 -12.93 -41.50
C SER A 34 -15.16 -11.87 -42.61
N LYS A 35 -15.01 -10.59 -42.26
CA LYS A 35 -14.97 -9.48 -43.22
C LYS A 35 -13.56 -8.93 -43.39
N ALA A 36 -13.21 -8.58 -44.63
CA ALA A 36 -12.02 -7.79 -44.91
C ALA A 36 -12.38 -6.31 -44.99
N TYR A 37 -11.49 -5.44 -44.52
CA TYR A 37 -11.71 -4.01 -44.41
C TYR A 37 -10.69 -3.22 -45.23
N THR A 38 -11.10 -2.05 -45.67
CA THR A 38 -10.20 -0.99 -46.14
C THR A 38 -10.20 0.13 -45.12
N ILE A 39 -9.03 0.69 -44.83
CA ILE A 39 -8.87 1.83 -43.92
C ILE A 39 -8.38 3.00 -44.75
N SER A 40 -9.10 4.11 -44.69
CA SER A 40 -8.83 5.28 -45.54
C SER A 40 -8.90 6.57 -44.74
N ARG A 41 -8.10 7.56 -45.13
CA ARG A 41 -8.15 8.90 -44.56
C ARG A 41 -9.40 9.63 -45.08
N ASN A 42 -9.98 10.48 -44.24
CA ASN A 42 -11.05 11.39 -44.67
C ASN A 42 -10.53 12.47 -45.64
N ALA A 43 -11.26 12.68 -46.73
CA ALA A 43 -10.93 13.59 -47.83
C ALA A 43 -11.60 14.97 -47.70
N LEU A 44 -11.61 15.60 -46.52
CA LEU A 44 -12.14 16.97 -46.39
C LEU A 44 -11.32 18.01 -47.18
N SER A 45 -10.06 17.71 -47.50
CA SER A 45 -9.12 18.60 -48.20
C SER A 45 -8.79 18.20 -49.65
N GLY A 46 -9.53 17.24 -50.24
CA GLY A 46 -9.29 16.78 -51.63
C GLY A 46 -8.07 15.85 -51.81
N LYS A 47 -7.40 15.46 -50.71
CA LYS A 47 -6.28 14.50 -50.67
C LYS A 47 -6.74 13.16 -50.08
N ALA A 48 -7.26 12.26 -50.91
CA ALA A 48 -7.69 10.91 -50.49
C ALA A 48 -6.49 9.93 -50.47
N GLY A 49 -6.46 9.01 -49.50
CA GLY A 49 -5.44 7.95 -49.41
C GLY A 49 -5.87 6.79 -48.51
N SER A 50 -5.42 5.58 -48.85
CA SER A 50 -5.71 4.36 -48.09
C SER A 50 -4.48 3.92 -47.30
N ILE A 51 -4.69 3.38 -46.10
CA ILE A 51 -3.64 2.68 -45.35
C ILE A 51 -3.42 1.33 -46.01
N HIS A 52 -2.17 1.01 -46.33
CA HIS A 52 -1.82 -0.20 -47.04
C HIS A 52 -0.39 -0.66 -46.73
N ASN A 53 -0.08 -1.87 -47.15
CA ASN A 53 1.28 -2.38 -47.17
C ASN A 53 2.10 -1.68 -48.26
N GLY A 54 3.06 -0.85 -47.86
CA GLY A 54 3.95 -0.13 -48.79
C GLY A 54 5.15 -0.94 -49.28
N GLY A 55 5.24 -2.24 -48.96
CA GLY A 55 6.46 -3.03 -49.11
C GLY A 55 7.51 -2.70 -48.03
N THR A 56 8.71 -3.29 -48.11
CA THR A 56 9.84 -3.08 -47.17
C THR A 56 9.47 -3.02 -45.66
N GLY A 57 8.41 -3.72 -45.24
CA GLY A 57 7.93 -3.74 -43.85
C GLY A 57 7.24 -2.47 -43.33
N ALA A 58 6.93 -1.50 -44.19
CA ALA A 58 6.39 -0.20 -43.78
C ALA A 58 4.87 -0.10 -43.97
N VAL A 59 4.16 0.38 -42.95
CA VAL A 59 2.76 0.82 -43.05
C VAL A 59 2.72 2.22 -43.68
N ARG A 60 1.98 2.36 -44.78
CA ARG A 60 1.92 3.61 -45.56
C ARG A 60 0.50 4.09 -45.73
N VAL A 61 0.35 5.41 -45.92
CA VAL A 61 -0.89 6.01 -46.41
C VAL A 61 -0.62 6.65 -47.77
N GLY A 62 -1.50 6.42 -48.75
CA GLY A 62 -1.36 7.10 -50.02
C GLY A 62 -2.21 6.60 -51.17
N SER A 63 -1.81 6.97 -52.40
CA SER A 63 -2.46 6.51 -53.62
C SER A 63 -2.42 4.99 -53.72
N THR A 64 -3.55 4.37 -54.05
CA THR A 64 -3.66 2.93 -54.29
C THR A 64 -3.19 2.53 -55.70
N ARG A 65 -2.71 3.49 -56.51
CA ARG A 65 -2.29 3.24 -57.90
C ARG A 65 -1.05 2.36 -57.92
N GLY A 66 -1.22 1.09 -58.31
CA GLY A 66 -0.15 0.09 -58.33
C GLY A 66 -0.05 -0.75 -57.05
N VAL A 67 -0.90 -0.48 -56.05
CA VAL A 67 -1.08 -1.35 -54.88
C VAL A 67 -2.12 -2.41 -55.26
N THR A 68 -1.76 -3.68 -55.15
CA THR A 68 -2.57 -4.79 -55.67
C THR A 68 -3.26 -5.57 -54.56
N GLY A 69 -4.52 -5.94 -54.77
CA GLY A 69 -5.20 -6.98 -54.00
C GLY A 69 -5.15 -6.79 -52.49
N ASP A 70 -4.58 -7.79 -51.82
CA ASP A 70 -4.65 -7.97 -50.36
C ASP A 70 -3.82 -6.96 -49.55
N ASP A 71 -2.87 -6.25 -50.18
CA ASP A 71 -2.05 -5.23 -49.52
C ASP A 71 -2.89 -4.04 -49.01
N LEU A 72 -4.08 -3.84 -49.58
CA LEU A 72 -5.07 -2.83 -49.18
C LEU A 72 -6.07 -3.33 -48.14
N LEU A 73 -6.06 -4.62 -47.86
CA LEU A 73 -7.09 -5.28 -47.07
C LEU A 73 -6.58 -5.64 -45.68
N TRP A 74 -7.44 -5.39 -44.71
CA TRP A 74 -7.17 -5.52 -43.30
C TRP A 74 -8.17 -6.47 -42.66
N ALA A 75 -7.69 -7.36 -41.80
CA ALA A 75 -8.52 -7.95 -40.77
C ALA A 75 -8.44 -7.05 -39.53
N ILE A 76 -9.60 -6.66 -39.02
CA ILE A 76 -9.72 -6.07 -37.68
C ILE A 76 -10.27 -7.20 -36.81
N HIS A 77 -9.36 -8.04 -36.35
CA HIS A 77 -9.67 -9.35 -35.78
C HIS A 77 -9.90 -9.23 -34.28
N TYR A 78 -11.07 -9.63 -33.79
CA TYR A 78 -11.34 -9.75 -32.37
C TYR A 78 -10.96 -11.15 -31.86
N SER A 79 -10.09 -11.22 -30.85
CA SER A 79 -9.81 -12.47 -30.14
C SER A 79 -10.67 -12.55 -28.88
N GLU A 80 -11.50 -13.58 -28.77
CA GLU A 80 -12.33 -13.83 -27.58
C GLU A 80 -11.48 -14.12 -26.33
N VAL A 81 -10.29 -14.72 -26.51
CA VAL A 81 -9.36 -15.02 -25.41
C VAL A 81 -8.74 -13.73 -24.88
N GLU A 82 -8.29 -12.86 -25.78
CA GLU A 82 -7.65 -11.59 -25.40
C GLU A 82 -8.66 -10.48 -25.08
N LYS A 83 -9.93 -10.66 -25.47
CA LYS A 83 -11.00 -9.65 -25.36
C LYS A 83 -10.60 -8.30 -26.00
N SER A 84 -9.81 -8.37 -27.07
CA SER A 84 -9.21 -7.22 -27.75
C SER A 84 -9.19 -7.40 -29.26
N TYR A 85 -9.06 -6.29 -29.98
CA TYR A 85 -8.89 -6.29 -31.44
C TYR A 85 -7.42 -6.28 -31.83
N PHE A 86 -7.12 -6.82 -33.01
CA PHE A 86 -5.79 -6.84 -33.61
C PHE A 86 -5.89 -6.36 -35.05
N LEU A 87 -4.96 -5.50 -35.46
CA LEU A 87 -4.90 -5.01 -36.83
C LEU A 87 -3.92 -5.85 -37.64
N TYR A 88 -4.43 -6.62 -38.60
CA TYR A 88 -3.63 -7.53 -39.42
C TYR A 88 -3.80 -7.23 -40.90
N ASN A 89 -2.70 -7.01 -41.62
CA ASN A 89 -2.77 -6.78 -43.06
C ASN A 89 -2.73 -8.11 -43.81
N LEU A 90 -3.71 -8.31 -44.69
CA LEU A 90 -3.88 -9.58 -45.37
C LEU A 90 -2.82 -9.83 -46.45
N GLY A 91 -2.30 -8.77 -47.09
CA GLY A 91 -1.23 -8.88 -48.08
C GLY A 91 0.16 -9.09 -47.47
N ALA A 92 0.46 -8.36 -46.39
CA ALA A 92 1.70 -8.53 -45.64
C ALA A 92 1.75 -9.82 -44.82
N GLY A 93 0.59 -10.34 -44.42
CA GLY A 93 0.48 -11.49 -43.53
C GLY A 93 1.03 -11.19 -42.12
N LYS A 94 0.90 -9.95 -41.66
CA LYS A 94 1.53 -9.43 -40.43
C LYS A 94 0.61 -8.49 -39.66
N PHE A 95 0.82 -8.42 -38.35
CA PHE A 95 0.17 -7.44 -37.48
C PHE A 95 0.82 -6.07 -37.60
N VAL A 96 0.11 -5.04 -37.17
CA VAL A 96 0.67 -3.70 -36.96
C VAL A 96 1.00 -3.53 -35.50
N GLN A 97 2.21 -3.07 -35.22
CA GLN A 97 2.66 -2.71 -33.88
C GLN A 97 3.23 -1.29 -33.86
N ASN A 98 3.23 -0.68 -32.69
CA ASN A 98 3.97 0.55 -32.42
C ASN A 98 5.43 0.20 -32.06
N VAL A 99 6.37 0.59 -32.92
CA VAL A 99 7.82 0.46 -32.67
C VAL A 99 8.42 1.86 -32.77
N ASP A 100 8.93 2.40 -31.66
CA ASP A 100 9.50 3.76 -31.59
C ASP A 100 8.61 4.85 -32.22
N ASN A 101 7.30 4.82 -31.92
CA ASN A 101 6.28 5.72 -32.47
C ASN A 101 6.00 5.53 -33.97
N VAL A 102 6.34 4.37 -34.52
CA VAL A 102 6.15 4.03 -35.94
C VAL A 102 5.23 2.83 -36.07
N ALA A 103 4.23 2.93 -36.94
CA ALA A 103 3.42 1.79 -37.31
C ALA A 103 4.23 0.85 -38.22
N THR A 104 4.54 -0.34 -37.71
CA THR A 104 5.45 -1.31 -38.34
C THR A 104 4.77 -2.66 -38.48
N PHE A 105 5.02 -3.37 -39.58
CA PHE A 105 4.55 -4.75 -39.73
C PHE A 105 5.40 -5.72 -38.90
N SER A 106 4.73 -6.53 -38.08
CA SER A 106 5.35 -7.47 -37.15
C SER A 106 4.68 -8.84 -37.21
N ASP A 107 5.47 -9.87 -36.92
CA ASP A 107 4.93 -11.21 -36.67
C ASP A 107 4.36 -11.34 -35.25
N ALA A 108 4.81 -10.47 -34.33
CA ALA A 108 4.24 -10.37 -33.00
C ALA A 108 2.91 -9.59 -33.04
N PRO A 109 1.85 -10.09 -32.40
CA PRO A 109 0.58 -9.37 -32.29
C PRO A 109 0.70 -8.17 -31.35
N ALA A 110 0.00 -7.08 -31.63
CA ALA A 110 -0.29 -6.03 -30.65
C ALA A 110 -1.78 -5.74 -30.67
N ASP A 111 -2.34 -5.57 -29.47
CA ASP A 111 -3.73 -5.18 -29.31
C ASP A 111 -3.94 -3.74 -29.77
N VAL A 112 -5.12 -3.50 -30.33
CA VAL A 112 -5.60 -2.19 -30.72
C VAL A 112 -7.00 -1.96 -30.19
N THR A 113 -7.33 -0.70 -29.92
CA THR A 113 -8.69 -0.29 -29.57
C THR A 113 -9.25 0.60 -30.68
N PRO A 114 -10.17 0.09 -31.51
CA PRO A 114 -10.94 0.91 -32.44
C PRO A 114 -11.93 1.79 -31.68
N ILE A 115 -11.88 3.10 -31.89
CA ILE A 115 -12.73 4.09 -31.21
C ILE A 115 -13.55 4.83 -32.26
N PHE A 116 -14.87 4.65 -32.25
CA PHE A 116 -15.76 5.41 -33.13
C PHE A 116 -16.05 6.80 -32.52
N MET A 117 -15.73 7.85 -33.27
CA MET A 117 -15.93 9.24 -32.90
C MET A 117 -17.23 9.75 -33.52
N ASP A 118 -18.33 9.69 -32.76
CA ASP A 118 -19.69 10.03 -33.22
C ASP A 118 -19.82 11.44 -33.82
N ASN A 119 -19.11 12.40 -33.24
CA ASN A 119 -19.15 13.81 -33.63
C ASN A 119 -18.66 14.07 -35.06
N ILE A 120 -17.74 13.25 -35.55
CA ILE A 120 -17.15 13.36 -36.89
C ILE A 120 -17.37 12.12 -37.75
N ARG A 121 -18.08 11.11 -37.22
CA ARG A 121 -18.42 9.83 -37.86
C ARG A 121 -17.21 9.11 -38.47
N MET A 122 -16.15 8.99 -37.68
CA MET A 122 -14.89 8.36 -38.09
C MET A 122 -14.27 7.55 -36.96
N TRP A 123 -13.28 6.73 -37.31
CA TRP A 123 -12.56 5.86 -36.39
C TRP A 123 -11.21 6.46 -36.01
N ALA A 124 -10.85 6.37 -34.74
CA ALA A 124 -9.47 6.39 -34.27
C ALA A 124 -9.06 4.95 -33.91
N ILE A 125 -7.77 4.67 -33.94
CA ILE A 125 -7.22 3.36 -33.57
C ILE A 125 -6.11 3.62 -32.56
N ASP A 126 -6.33 3.19 -31.32
CA ASP A 126 -5.32 3.24 -30.25
C ASP A 126 -4.50 1.94 -30.23
N CYS A 127 -3.20 2.04 -29.99
CA CYS A 127 -2.31 0.92 -29.72
C CYS A 127 -1.38 1.30 -28.56
N GLY A 128 -1.59 0.70 -27.39
CA GLY A 128 -0.78 0.97 -26.20
C GLY A 128 -0.83 2.42 -25.72
N GLY A 129 -1.98 3.10 -25.83
CA GLY A 129 -2.17 4.50 -25.40
C GLY A 129 -1.65 5.54 -26.39
N SER A 130 -1.22 5.12 -27.59
CA SER A 130 -0.87 6.00 -28.70
C SER A 130 -1.85 5.81 -29.86
N LEU A 131 -2.31 6.91 -30.47
CA LEU A 131 -3.22 6.85 -31.61
C LEU A 131 -2.46 6.69 -32.93
N LEU A 132 -3.02 5.87 -33.83
CA LEU A 132 -2.55 5.71 -35.20
C LEU A 132 -2.70 7.04 -35.95
N GLY A 133 -1.58 7.66 -36.30
CA GLY A 133 -1.50 8.97 -36.93
C GLY A 133 -0.69 9.00 -38.22
N LEU A 134 -0.64 10.17 -38.85
CA LEU A 134 0.12 10.42 -40.07
C LEU A 134 1.19 11.48 -39.82
N GLU A 135 2.41 11.24 -40.30
CA GLU A 135 3.57 12.14 -40.11
C GLU A 135 3.53 13.41 -41.00
N THR A 136 2.87 13.38 -42.17
CA THR A 136 2.82 14.53 -43.12
C THR A 136 1.49 14.65 -43.87
N GLU A 137 1.21 15.83 -44.46
CA GLU A 137 -0.01 16.11 -45.24
C GLU A 137 0.00 15.59 -46.70
N ASP A 138 1.11 15.00 -47.15
CA ASP A 138 1.24 14.56 -48.54
C ASP A 138 0.64 13.17 -48.77
N ASN A 139 0.26 12.89 -50.02
CA ASN A 139 -0.38 11.64 -50.46
C ASN A 139 0.51 10.39 -50.33
N TYR A 140 1.64 10.45 -49.63
CA TYR A 140 2.67 9.39 -49.52
C TYR A 140 3.32 9.38 -48.12
N GLY A 141 2.51 9.46 -47.08
CA GLY A 141 2.96 9.57 -45.69
C GLY A 141 3.34 8.23 -45.05
N LYS A 142 4.24 8.29 -44.08
CA LYS A 142 4.48 7.23 -43.09
C LYS A 142 3.35 7.26 -42.05
N VAL A 143 2.88 6.08 -41.65
CA VAL A 143 1.94 5.94 -40.54
C VAL A 143 2.74 5.81 -39.25
N ILE A 144 2.34 6.58 -38.24
CA ILE A 144 3.01 6.70 -36.94
C ILE A 144 2.02 6.39 -35.82
N PHE A 145 2.52 6.24 -34.61
CA PHE A 145 1.71 6.25 -33.39
C PHE A 145 2.13 7.46 -32.56
N THR A 146 1.17 8.16 -31.96
CA THR A 146 1.44 9.38 -31.20
C THR A 146 0.58 9.51 -29.96
N ASP A 147 1.22 9.92 -28.87
CA ASP A 147 0.62 10.28 -27.58
C ASP A 147 0.38 11.80 -27.45
N ASP A 148 1.09 12.59 -28.25
CA ASP A 148 1.05 14.06 -28.24
C ASP A 148 0.44 14.61 -29.53
N TYR A 149 -0.84 14.98 -29.44
CA TYR A 149 -1.63 15.53 -30.53
C TYR A 149 -1.26 16.98 -30.89
N THR A 150 -0.34 17.61 -30.16
CA THR A 150 0.08 19.01 -30.34
C THR A 150 1.40 19.15 -31.09
N LYS A 151 2.14 18.06 -31.30
CA LYS A 151 3.39 18.06 -32.08
C LYS A 151 3.14 18.47 -33.53
N ALA A 152 4.05 19.27 -34.09
CA ALA A 152 3.95 19.85 -35.42
C ALA A 152 3.74 18.84 -36.59
N ASN A 153 4.05 17.56 -36.35
CA ASN A 153 3.96 16.48 -37.33
C ASN A 153 2.64 15.68 -37.27
N VAL A 154 1.77 15.93 -36.29
CA VAL A 154 0.46 15.26 -36.14
C VAL A 154 -0.63 16.33 -36.18
N ARG A 155 -1.40 16.38 -37.27
CA ARG A 155 -2.56 17.29 -37.37
C ARG A 155 -3.85 16.55 -37.08
N ASN A 156 -4.87 17.26 -36.54
CA ASN A 156 -6.18 16.70 -36.15
C ASN A 156 -6.87 15.82 -37.22
N GLU A 157 -6.63 16.07 -38.52
CA GLU A 157 -7.19 15.28 -39.63
C GLU A 157 -6.41 13.98 -39.95
N GLY A 158 -5.26 13.77 -39.32
CA GLY A 158 -4.39 12.61 -39.50
C GLY A 158 -4.67 11.46 -38.53
N LEU A 159 -5.66 11.61 -37.63
CA LEU A 159 -5.99 10.64 -36.58
C LEU A 159 -7.36 9.97 -36.80
N ALA A 160 -8.09 10.38 -37.84
CA ALA A 160 -9.45 9.97 -38.10
C ALA A 160 -9.56 9.25 -39.45
N TYR A 161 -10.10 8.03 -39.42
CA TYR A 161 -10.15 7.12 -40.55
C TYR A 161 -11.59 6.69 -40.85
N ASN A 162 -11.86 6.42 -42.12
CA ASN A 162 -13.02 5.66 -42.55
C ASN A 162 -12.62 4.18 -42.67
N ILE A 163 -13.38 3.32 -42.02
CA ILE A 163 -13.29 1.86 -42.14
C ILE A 163 -14.45 1.41 -43.00
N SER A 164 -14.17 0.72 -44.10
CA SER A 164 -15.19 0.24 -45.04
C SER A 164 -15.02 -1.25 -45.30
N ILE A 165 -16.12 -2.00 -45.30
CA ILE A 165 -16.16 -3.42 -45.63
C ILE A 165 -15.83 -3.58 -47.12
N SER A 166 -14.84 -4.42 -47.41
CA SER A 166 -14.44 -4.73 -48.77
C SER A 166 -15.50 -5.60 -49.47
N PRO A 167 -16.07 -5.16 -50.61
CA PRO A 167 -16.98 -5.99 -51.38
C PRO A 167 -16.24 -7.09 -52.17
N SER A 168 -14.90 -7.05 -52.24
CA SER A 168 -14.11 -7.93 -53.10
C SER A 168 -13.57 -9.18 -52.40
N ARG A 169 -13.63 -9.25 -51.06
CA ARG A 169 -13.07 -10.36 -50.28
C ARG A 169 -13.76 -10.52 -48.93
N THR A 170 -14.02 -11.76 -48.57
CA THR A 170 -14.30 -12.21 -47.19
C THR A 170 -13.11 -12.98 -46.66
N ILE A 171 -12.96 -13.05 -45.34
CA ILE A 171 -11.92 -13.83 -44.68
C ILE A 171 -12.49 -15.23 -44.39
N SER A 172 -11.78 -16.28 -44.81
CA SER A 172 -12.21 -17.66 -44.57
C SER A 172 -12.05 -18.04 -43.09
N LYS A 173 -12.69 -19.14 -42.69
CA LYS A 173 -12.50 -19.68 -41.34
C LYS A 173 -11.02 -20.07 -41.12
N GLU A 174 -10.41 -20.72 -42.09
CA GLU A 174 -9.00 -21.16 -42.01
C GLU A 174 -8.04 -19.98 -41.87
N GLU A 175 -8.33 -18.85 -42.53
CA GLU A 175 -7.53 -17.63 -42.40
C GLU A 175 -7.68 -16.99 -41.01
N ASN A 176 -8.92 -16.94 -40.48
CA ASN A 176 -9.18 -16.48 -39.12
C ASN A 176 -8.50 -17.36 -38.08
N ASP A 177 -8.60 -18.68 -38.22
CA ASP A 177 -7.94 -19.65 -37.34
C ASP A 177 -6.41 -19.46 -37.39
N ALA A 178 -5.84 -19.12 -38.56
CA ALA A 178 -4.41 -18.84 -38.71
C ALA A 178 -3.99 -17.50 -38.07
N ILE A 179 -4.82 -16.44 -38.17
CA ILE A 179 -4.58 -15.17 -37.48
C ILE A 179 -4.63 -15.39 -35.96
N GLU A 180 -5.66 -16.09 -35.47
CA GLU A 180 -5.81 -16.42 -34.04
C GLU A 180 -4.63 -17.27 -33.55
N ALA A 181 -4.17 -18.26 -34.33
CA ALA A 181 -3.01 -19.06 -33.97
C ALA A 181 -1.73 -18.22 -33.78
N LYS A 182 -1.53 -17.16 -34.58
CA LYS A 182 -0.41 -16.23 -34.37
C LYS A 182 -0.58 -15.39 -33.11
N ILE A 183 -1.80 -14.96 -32.79
CA ILE A 183 -2.12 -14.27 -31.53
C ILE A 183 -1.75 -15.17 -30.33
N GLN A 184 -2.21 -16.42 -30.37
CA GLN A 184 -1.94 -17.41 -29.32
C GLN A 184 -0.46 -17.80 -29.22
N ALA A 185 0.29 -17.79 -30.33
CA ALA A 185 1.74 -18.01 -30.31
C ALA A 185 2.48 -16.86 -29.59
N GLY A 186 2.12 -15.60 -29.88
CA GLY A 186 2.68 -14.44 -29.17
C GLY A 186 2.35 -14.47 -27.67
N ARG A 187 1.11 -14.86 -27.31
CA ARG A 187 0.73 -15.09 -25.91
C ARG A 187 1.62 -16.11 -25.22
N ALA A 188 1.88 -17.25 -25.87
CA ALA A 188 2.70 -18.32 -25.29
C ALA A 188 4.15 -17.87 -25.01
N GLU A 189 4.71 -17.00 -25.86
CA GLU A 189 6.04 -16.42 -25.64
C GLU A 189 6.09 -15.52 -24.40
N VAL A 190 5.08 -14.65 -24.22
CA VAL A 190 4.98 -13.81 -23.02
C VAL A 190 4.80 -14.66 -21.76
N PHE A 191 3.98 -15.72 -21.84
CA PHE A 191 3.75 -16.65 -20.73
C PHE A 191 5.02 -17.40 -20.33
N ALA A 192 5.89 -17.75 -21.28
CA ALA A 192 7.18 -18.35 -20.99
C ALA A 192 8.06 -17.41 -20.14
N GLY A 193 8.11 -16.11 -20.49
CA GLY A 193 8.83 -15.10 -19.69
C GLY A 193 8.30 -14.95 -18.27
N TYR A 194 6.96 -14.96 -18.09
CA TYR A 194 6.37 -14.95 -16.74
C TYR A 194 6.66 -16.22 -15.95
N GLN A 195 6.73 -17.39 -16.61
CA GLN A 195 7.10 -18.64 -15.97
C GLN A 195 8.55 -18.62 -15.49
N GLU A 196 9.48 -18.10 -16.29
CA GLU A 196 10.88 -17.90 -15.88
C GLU A 196 10.97 -17.00 -14.64
N PHE A 197 10.21 -15.91 -14.61
CA PHE A 197 10.11 -15.05 -13.43
C PHE A 197 9.56 -15.78 -12.20
N ILE A 198 8.50 -16.58 -12.34
CA ILE A 198 7.93 -17.38 -11.24
C ILE A 198 8.97 -18.33 -10.66
N ASP A 199 9.71 -19.03 -11.53
CA ASP A 199 10.68 -20.03 -11.11
C ASP A 199 11.83 -19.36 -10.33
N ALA A 200 12.34 -18.23 -10.84
CA ALA A 200 13.36 -17.43 -10.15
C ALA A 200 12.85 -16.85 -8.81
N ALA A 201 11.61 -16.36 -8.77
CA ALA A 201 10.99 -15.84 -7.56
C ALA A 201 10.85 -16.91 -6.46
N LYS A 202 10.49 -18.14 -6.83
CA LYS A 202 10.38 -19.27 -5.91
C LYS A 202 11.72 -19.74 -5.37
N GLU A 203 12.75 -19.79 -6.22
CA GLU A 203 14.11 -20.08 -5.80
C GLU A 203 14.58 -19.04 -4.77
N HIS A 204 14.38 -17.76 -5.07
CA HIS A 204 14.71 -16.65 -4.17
C HIS A 204 13.94 -16.73 -2.83
N ALA A 205 12.69 -17.18 -2.82
CA ALA A 205 11.90 -17.33 -1.60
C ALA A 205 12.41 -18.44 -0.65
N ALA A 206 13.22 -19.38 -1.13
CA ALA A 206 13.69 -20.54 -0.37
C ALA A 206 14.96 -20.29 0.48
N ASP A 207 15.50 -19.06 0.50
CA ASP A 207 16.76 -18.70 1.17
C ASP A 207 16.69 -18.57 2.71
N GLY A 208 15.50 -18.81 3.31
CA GLY A 208 15.28 -18.73 4.75
C GLY A 208 15.07 -17.32 5.31
N LEU A 209 14.79 -16.32 4.45
CA LEU A 209 14.48 -14.95 4.83
C LEU A 209 13.00 -14.60 4.55
N SER A 210 12.10 -15.51 4.87
CA SER A 210 10.65 -15.39 4.56
C SER A 210 9.92 -14.26 5.30
N ASN A 211 10.50 -13.74 6.39
CA ASN A 211 10.00 -12.56 7.08
C ASN A 211 10.65 -11.25 6.60
N TYR A 212 11.45 -11.26 5.53
CA TYR A 212 12.04 -10.06 4.96
C TYR A 212 11.26 -9.60 3.74
N ALA A 213 11.15 -8.29 3.55
CA ALA A 213 10.72 -7.73 2.27
C ALA A 213 11.70 -8.14 1.16
N GLY A 214 11.26 -8.00 -0.10
CA GLY A 214 12.04 -8.36 -1.29
C GLY A 214 11.63 -9.68 -1.94
N ALA A 215 10.85 -10.54 -1.28
CA ALA A 215 10.26 -11.72 -1.90
C ALA A 215 9.00 -11.37 -2.69
N TYR A 216 8.82 -11.99 -3.85
CA TYR A 216 7.64 -11.85 -4.69
C TYR A 216 6.53 -12.83 -4.27
N ASP A 217 5.30 -12.35 -4.12
CA ASP A 217 4.09 -13.17 -4.12
C ASP A 217 3.64 -13.40 -5.55
N VAL A 218 3.89 -14.61 -6.05
CA VAL A 218 3.57 -15.00 -7.42
C VAL A 218 2.30 -15.85 -7.53
N SER A 219 1.61 -16.11 -6.41
CA SER A 219 0.53 -17.09 -6.33
C SER A 219 -0.60 -16.84 -7.34
N GLN A 220 -0.96 -15.56 -7.56
CA GLN A 220 -1.99 -15.18 -8.53
C GLN A 220 -1.50 -15.30 -9.98
N LEU A 221 -0.23 -14.99 -10.24
CA LEU A 221 0.37 -15.12 -11.56
C LEU A 221 0.43 -16.59 -11.97
N GLU A 222 0.88 -17.46 -11.07
CA GLU A 222 0.86 -18.91 -11.28
C GLU A 222 -0.53 -19.43 -11.60
N TYR A 223 -1.53 -18.99 -10.85
CA TYR A 223 -2.92 -19.36 -11.10
C TYR A 223 -3.38 -18.89 -12.49
N ALA A 224 -3.00 -17.68 -12.90
CA ALA A 224 -3.36 -17.14 -14.21
C ALA A 224 -2.71 -17.92 -15.36
N LEU A 225 -1.42 -18.27 -15.24
CA LEU A 225 -0.70 -19.08 -16.23
C LEU A 225 -1.28 -20.49 -16.34
N ALA A 226 -1.74 -21.09 -15.24
CA ALA A 226 -2.42 -22.39 -15.23
C ALA A 226 -3.83 -22.36 -15.84
N HIS A 227 -4.43 -21.16 -15.98
CA HIS A 227 -5.77 -20.97 -16.53
C HIS A 227 -5.75 -19.93 -17.67
N PRO A 228 -5.00 -20.18 -18.77
CA PRO A 228 -4.67 -19.18 -19.77
C PRO A 228 -5.89 -18.60 -20.50
N TYR A 229 -7.03 -19.31 -20.54
CA TYR A 229 -8.24 -18.82 -21.21
C TYR A 229 -9.22 -18.09 -20.28
N LYS A 230 -8.89 -17.98 -18.98
CA LYS A 230 -9.71 -17.25 -18.00
C LYS A 230 -9.38 -15.76 -17.96
N PHE A 231 -8.18 -15.39 -18.38
CA PHE A 231 -7.63 -14.04 -18.30
C PHE A 231 -7.09 -13.61 -19.66
N SER A 232 -7.36 -12.38 -20.10
CA SER A 232 -6.65 -11.79 -21.24
C SER A 232 -5.19 -11.51 -20.89
N LEU A 233 -4.34 -11.28 -21.88
CA LEU A 233 -2.92 -10.95 -21.65
C LEU A 233 -2.79 -9.65 -20.84
N LEU A 234 -3.66 -8.67 -21.07
CA LEU A 234 -3.71 -7.44 -20.28
C LEU A 234 -4.03 -7.71 -18.80
N GLU A 235 -4.98 -8.62 -18.53
CA GLU A 235 -5.31 -9.03 -17.16
C GLU A 235 -4.11 -9.75 -16.50
N VAL A 236 -3.40 -10.60 -17.25
CA VAL A 236 -2.19 -11.28 -16.75
C VAL A 236 -1.03 -10.31 -16.54
N ASP A 237 -0.80 -9.35 -17.43
CA ASP A 237 0.26 -8.34 -17.31
C ASP A 237 0.05 -7.45 -16.08
N LYS A 238 -1.21 -7.15 -15.74
CA LYS A 238 -1.57 -6.50 -14.48
C LYS A 238 -1.23 -7.36 -13.27
N ILE A 239 -1.58 -8.65 -13.28
CA ILE A 239 -1.24 -9.58 -12.21
C ILE A 239 0.29 -9.70 -12.05
N TYR A 240 1.04 -9.72 -13.15
CA TYR A 240 2.50 -9.70 -13.14
C TYR A 240 3.05 -8.41 -12.48
N ARG A 241 2.50 -7.23 -12.82
CA ARG A 241 2.88 -5.97 -12.16
C ARG A 241 2.55 -5.95 -10.67
N ASP A 242 1.40 -6.49 -10.28
CA ASP A 242 1.04 -6.64 -8.86
C ASP A 242 2.01 -7.59 -8.14
N ALA A 243 2.42 -8.68 -8.81
CA ALA A 243 3.47 -9.57 -8.31
C ALA A 243 4.80 -8.81 -8.17
N LEU A 244 5.21 -7.99 -9.13
CA LEU A 244 6.45 -7.19 -9.02
C LEU A 244 6.42 -6.24 -7.81
N LEU A 245 5.30 -5.58 -7.57
CA LEU A 245 5.12 -4.67 -6.43
C LEU A 245 4.97 -5.40 -5.10
N SER A 246 4.65 -6.70 -5.12
CA SER A 246 4.44 -7.48 -3.91
C SER A 246 5.69 -7.57 -3.03
N ARG A 247 6.89 -7.40 -3.61
CA ARG A 247 8.18 -7.39 -2.91
C ARG A 247 8.38 -6.21 -1.97
N LEU A 248 7.64 -5.12 -2.17
CA LEU A 248 7.74 -3.92 -1.36
C LEU A 248 7.22 -4.19 0.06
N PRO A 249 7.78 -3.51 1.08
CA PRO A 249 7.23 -3.55 2.44
C PRO A 249 5.76 -3.13 2.44
N LYS A 250 4.96 -3.82 3.25
CA LYS A 250 3.51 -3.62 3.32
C LYS A 250 3.18 -2.51 4.30
N SER A 251 2.26 -1.65 3.89
CA SER A 251 1.67 -0.64 4.78
C SER A 251 1.03 -1.29 6.00
N GLY A 252 1.11 -0.63 7.16
CA GLY A 252 0.58 -1.12 8.43
C GLY A 252 1.41 -2.20 9.12
N LYS A 253 2.41 -2.79 8.44
CA LYS A 253 3.34 -3.76 9.06
C LYS A 253 4.51 -3.06 9.76
N TYR A 254 5.16 -3.80 10.65
CA TYR A 254 6.26 -3.31 11.50
C TYR A 254 7.56 -3.98 11.10
N TYR A 255 8.57 -3.17 10.81
CA TYR A 255 9.85 -3.61 10.30
C TYR A 255 11.00 -3.24 11.23
N VAL A 256 11.95 -4.15 11.40
CA VAL A 256 13.30 -3.80 11.82
C VAL A 256 14.12 -3.51 10.58
N LEU A 257 14.74 -2.33 10.54
CA LEU A 257 15.67 -1.95 9.49
C LEU A 257 17.06 -2.48 9.81
N ARG A 258 17.61 -3.30 8.91
CA ARG A 258 18.94 -3.88 9.06
C ARG A 258 19.86 -3.43 7.96
N ASN A 259 20.98 -2.82 8.32
CA ASN A 259 21.93 -2.38 7.32
C ASN A 259 22.71 -3.57 6.75
N ALA A 260 22.92 -3.60 5.43
CA ALA A 260 23.57 -4.72 4.77
C ALA A 260 25.06 -4.89 5.18
N GLN A 261 25.76 -3.82 5.57
CA GLN A 261 27.22 -3.86 5.72
C GLN A 261 27.83 -3.23 6.99
N ARG A 262 27.12 -2.34 7.69
CA ARG A 262 27.66 -1.60 8.85
C ARG A 262 26.82 -1.80 10.10
N PRO A 263 27.44 -2.06 11.27
CA PRO A 263 28.88 -2.09 11.54
C PRO A 263 29.61 -3.36 11.10
N SER A 264 28.90 -4.44 10.74
CA SER A 264 29.51 -5.71 10.36
C SER A 264 29.00 -6.20 9.01
N THR A 265 29.75 -7.05 8.32
CA THR A 265 29.29 -7.67 7.06
C THR A 265 28.18 -8.70 7.25
N ASN A 266 27.85 -9.07 8.49
CA ASN A 266 26.69 -9.90 8.81
C ASN A 266 25.50 -9.00 9.15
N PHE A 267 24.65 -8.72 8.15
CA PHE A 267 23.48 -7.84 8.29
C PHE A 267 22.54 -8.24 9.43
N LYS A 268 22.47 -9.53 9.81
CA LYS A 268 21.63 -10.00 10.93
C LYS A 268 22.05 -9.43 12.27
N ASN A 269 23.27 -8.91 12.38
CA ASN A 269 23.71 -8.20 13.56
C ASN A 269 23.39 -6.71 13.49
N ASN A 270 23.34 -6.13 12.28
CA ASN A 270 23.23 -4.69 12.08
C ASN A 270 21.77 -4.25 12.21
N MET A 271 21.36 -3.76 13.38
CA MET A 271 20.02 -3.21 13.59
C MET A 271 20.09 -1.69 13.69
N LEU A 272 19.22 -1.00 12.98
CA LEU A 272 19.02 0.43 13.17
C LEU A 272 18.30 0.68 14.49
N SER A 273 18.97 1.35 15.41
CA SER A 273 18.46 1.67 16.74
C SER A 273 18.32 3.17 16.97
N LEU A 274 17.26 3.58 17.66
CA LEU A 274 17.16 4.93 18.19
C LEU A 274 18.03 5.05 19.45
N THR A 275 18.95 6.01 19.46
CA THR A 275 19.91 6.26 20.53
C THR A 275 19.70 7.66 21.11
N GLY A 276 19.28 7.72 22.37
CA GLY A 276 18.89 9.00 23.00
C GLY A 276 17.58 9.54 22.41
N GLN A 277 17.40 10.87 22.42
CA GLN A 277 16.15 11.49 21.98
C GLN A 277 16.03 11.65 20.46
N ASP A 278 17.13 11.88 19.71
CA ASP A 278 17.04 12.28 18.28
C ASP A 278 18.05 11.64 17.32
N ASN A 279 18.85 10.64 17.72
CA ASN A 279 19.90 10.07 16.85
C ASN A 279 19.68 8.59 16.56
N PHE A 280 19.77 8.20 15.28
CA PHE A 280 19.77 6.79 14.88
C PHE A 280 21.18 6.25 14.66
N LYS A 281 21.43 5.03 15.12
CA LYS A 281 22.68 4.31 14.87
C LYS A 281 22.44 2.87 14.45
N SER A 282 23.23 2.36 13.53
CA SER A 282 23.32 0.91 13.33
C SER A 282 24.18 0.30 14.42
N ARG A 283 23.69 -0.76 15.07
CA ARG A 283 24.35 -1.44 16.17
C ARG A 283 24.38 -2.93 15.92
N SER A 284 25.42 -3.59 16.40
CA SER A 284 25.53 -5.05 16.40
C SER A 284 24.72 -5.63 17.57
N LEU A 285 23.49 -6.07 17.33
CA LEU A 285 22.59 -6.58 18.36
C LEU A 285 22.04 -7.94 17.94
N SER A 286 22.27 -8.95 18.77
CA SER A 286 21.88 -10.33 18.46
C SER A 286 20.41 -10.62 18.73
N THR A 287 19.70 -9.81 19.54
CA THR A 287 18.24 -9.93 19.75
C THR A 287 17.63 -8.62 20.29
N PRO A 288 16.56 -8.08 19.68
CA PRO A 288 15.69 -7.12 20.36
C PRO A 288 14.92 -7.87 21.45
N ARG A 289 15.12 -7.52 22.73
CA ARG A 289 14.35 -8.09 23.84
C ARG A 289 13.51 -7.00 24.47
N VAL A 290 12.19 -7.22 24.57
CA VAL A 290 11.34 -6.39 25.43
C VAL A 290 11.83 -6.59 26.87
N GLY A 291 12.27 -5.53 27.53
CA GLY A 291 12.47 -5.49 28.98
C GLY A 291 13.54 -6.41 29.60
N ASN A 292 14.24 -7.26 28.84
CA ASN A 292 15.22 -8.19 29.42
C ASN A 292 16.67 -7.72 29.20
N GLY A 293 17.15 -6.89 30.12
CA GLY A 293 18.54 -6.47 30.23
C GLY A 293 19.43 -7.60 30.75
N THR A 294 20.28 -8.15 29.89
CA THR A 294 21.58 -8.72 30.31
C THR A 294 22.75 -7.95 29.70
N SER A 295 22.49 -6.72 29.22
CA SER A 295 23.52 -5.74 28.88
C SER A 295 23.14 -4.42 29.52
N ASP A 296 24.12 -3.57 29.82
CA ASP A 296 23.98 -2.29 30.53
C ASP A 296 23.03 -1.27 29.85
N TYR A 297 22.36 -1.63 28.75
CA TYR A 297 21.49 -0.76 27.97
C TYR A 297 20.28 -1.54 27.40
N PRO A 298 19.11 -1.55 28.07
CA PRO A 298 17.88 -1.97 27.40
C PRO A 298 17.58 -1.01 26.24
N GLU A 299 17.39 -1.55 25.03
CA GLU A 299 17.11 -0.76 23.82
C GLU A 299 15.61 -0.75 23.48
N SER A 300 15.17 0.32 22.81
CA SER A 300 13.82 0.43 22.27
C SER A 300 13.50 -0.72 21.32
N LEU A 301 12.22 -1.08 21.22
CA LEU A 301 11.75 -1.91 20.13
C LEU A 301 11.83 -1.05 18.86
N ASN A 302 12.95 -1.16 18.15
CA ASN A 302 13.32 -0.34 16.99
C ASN A 302 12.49 -0.70 15.75
N LEU A 303 11.17 -0.57 15.87
CA LEU A 303 10.20 -0.89 14.84
C LEU A 303 9.88 0.35 14.02
N PHE A 304 9.77 0.15 12.71
CA PHE A 304 9.44 1.16 11.72
C PHE A 304 8.22 0.74 10.92
N ASN A 305 7.34 1.70 10.62
CA ASN A 305 6.36 1.54 9.57
C ASN A 305 6.90 2.20 8.30
N VAL A 306 6.77 1.50 7.17
CA VAL A 306 7.02 2.06 5.84
C VAL A 306 5.67 2.47 5.26
N GLU A 307 5.41 3.77 5.24
CA GLU A 307 4.14 4.33 4.79
C GLU A 307 4.28 4.85 3.36
N SER A 308 3.37 4.50 2.45
CA SER A 308 3.33 5.15 1.13
C SER A 308 3.08 6.65 1.27
N SER A 309 3.75 7.45 0.44
CA SER A 309 3.63 8.91 0.45
C SER A 309 2.64 9.46 -0.58
N GLY A 310 2.12 8.63 -1.49
CA GLY A 310 1.30 9.07 -2.61
C GLY A 310 0.81 7.93 -3.51
N ALA A 311 0.62 8.22 -4.80
CA ALA A 311 0.18 7.24 -5.79
C ALA A 311 1.33 6.33 -6.27
N ASP A 312 2.57 6.81 -6.20
CA ASP A 312 3.76 6.00 -6.51
C ASP A 312 3.99 4.98 -5.37
N PRO A 313 3.93 3.66 -5.64
CA PRO A 313 4.15 2.64 -4.62
C PRO A 313 5.59 2.62 -4.09
N TYR A 314 6.56 3.20 -4.81
CA TYR A 314 7.95 3.27 -4.38
C TYR A 314 8.22 4.50 -3.50
N SER A 315 7.39 5.53 -3.55
CA SER A 315 7.56 6.71 -2.69
C SER A 315 7.01 6.44 -1.28
N VAL A 316 7.89 6.50 -0.28
CA VAL A 316 7.60 6.11 1.10
C VAL A 316 8.11 7.12 2.13
N LYS A 317 7.52 7.07 3.32
CA LYS A 317 7.97 7.74 4.54
C LYS A 317 8.27 6.70 5.60
N LEU A 318 9.34 6.91 6.35
CA LEU A 318 9.74 6.04 7.46
C LEU A 318 9.25 6.62 8.79
N ARG A 319 8.31 5.93 9.43
CA ARG A 319 7.80 6.28 10.75
C ARG A 319 8.43 5.40 11.81
N CYS A 320 9.00 6.00 12.85
CA CYS A 320 9.44 5.29 14.04
C CYS A 320 8.23 4.97 14.93
N ALA A 321 7.93 3.69 15.11
CA ALA A 321 6.73 3.26 15.85
C ALA A 321 6.80 3.65 17.34
N ALA A 322 8.01 3.65 17.92
CA ALA A 322 8.25 3.98 19.32
C ALA A 322 7.86 5.42 19.70
N THR A 323 8.10 6.38 18.81
CA THR A 323 7.84 7.81 19.05
C THR A 323 6.63 8.33 18.29
N GLY A 324 6.15 7.60 17.27
CA GLY A 324 5.13 8.05 16.34
C GLY A 324 5.60 9.13 15.36
N THR A 325 6.89 9.48 15.38
CA THR A 325 7.52 10.51 14.53
C THR A 325 8.20 9.89 13.31
N TYR A 326 8.63 10.73 12.37
CA TYR A 326 9.14 10.34 11.06
C TYR A 326 10.60 10.72 10.89
N ILE A 327 11.32 9.97 10.06
CA ILE A 327 12.67 10.36 9.65
C ILE A 327 12.59 11.63 8.80
N VAL A 328 13.41 12.60 9.16
CA VAL A 328 13.60 13.86 8.43
C VAL A 328 15.07 14.04 8.12
N SER A 329 15.35 14.17 6.83
CA SER A 329 16.67 14.37 6.27
C SER A 329 17.00 15.85 6.16
N ASN A 330 18.19 16.21 6.64
CA ASN A 330 18.86 17.44 6.24
C ASN A 330 19.58 17.18 4.91
N PHE A 331 19.21 17.88 3.83
CA PHE A 331 19.65 17.61 2.45
C PHE A 331 21.13 17.92 2.15
N ASN A 332 21.98 17.91 3.17
CA ASN A 332 23.42 18.08 3.04
C ASN A 332 24.12 16.71 3.08
N ASN A 333 25.21 16.58 2.34
CA ASN A 333 26.03 15.36 2.35
C ASN A 333 26.60 15.09 3.76
N ASN A 334 26.55 13.84 4.21
CA ASN A 334 26.94 13.36 5.53
C ASN A 334 26.19 14.04 6.70
N ALA A 335 25.03 14.65 6.44
CA ALA A 335 24.22 15.24 7.49
C ALA A 335 23.40 14.18 8.21
N LYS A 336 23.37 14.28 9.54
CA LYS A 336 22.53 13.43 10.39
C LYS A 336 21.05 13.67 10.08
N VAL A 337 20.29 12.59 10.09
CA VAL A 337 18.83 12.65 10.07
C VAL A 337 18.30 12.78 11.50
N TYR A 338 17.09 13.31 11.64
CA TYR A 338 16.43 13.50 12.92
C TYR A 338 14.97 13.04 12.85
N LEU A 339 14.29 13.06 13.99
CA LEU A 339 12.87 12.74 14.09
C LEU A 339 12.00 14.00 14.03
N GLY A 340 10.92 13.95 13.25
CA GLY A 340 10.00 15.08 13.11
C GLY A 340 8.56 14.67 12.86
N GLU A 341 7.69 15.67 12.78
CA GLU A 341 6.28 15.49 12.47
C GLU A 341 6.06 15.01 11.02
N LYS A 342 4.91 14.36 10.77
CA LYS A 342 4.54 13.83 9.44
C LYS A 342 4.60 14.87 8.32
N SER A 343 4.28 16.12 8.63
CA SER A 343 4.30 17.27 7.72
C SER A 343 5.69 17.62 7.21
N LYS A 344 6.74 17.25 7.96
CA LYS A 344 8.16 17.48 7.63
C LYS A 344 8.89 16.20 7.21
N ALA A 345 8.21 15.05 7.24
CA ALA A 345 8.78 13.75 6.92
C ALA A 345 9.41 13.76 5.51
N THR A 346 10.64 13.27 5.42
CA THR A 346 11.29 13.09 4.12
C THR A 346 10.59 11.97 3.37
N VAL A 347 10.32 12.24 2.09
CA VAL A 347 9.84 11.22 1.16
C VAL A 347 11.06 10.58 0.50
N PHE A 348 11.10 9.26 0.55
CA PHE A 348 12.15 8.46 -0.06
C PHE A 348 11.56 7.65 -1.22
N THR A 349 12.26 7.59 -2.34
CA THR A 349 12.04 6.54 -3.33
C THR A 349 12.74 5.28 -2.82
N LEU A 350 11.95 4.25 -2.51
CA LEU A 350 12.43 2.94 -2.08
C LEU A 350 12.87 2.15 -3.32
N GLN A 351 14.18 2.08 -3.55
CA GLN A 351 14.75 1.44 -4.73
C GLN A 351 15.19 0.01 -4.39
N PRO A 352 14.60 -1.03 -4.99
CA PRO A 352 15.17 -2.36 -4.91
C PRO A 352 16.52 -2.39 -5.64
N VAL A 353 17.56 -2.92 -5.00
CA VAL A 353 18.95 -2.85 -5.52
C VAL A 353 19.16 -3.75 -6.75
N GLY A 354 18.42 -4.87 -6.82
CA GLY A 354 18.41 -5.78 -7.96
C GLY A 354 17.06 -6.48 -8.08
N GLU A 355 16.81 -7.17 -9.20
CA GLU A 355 15.54 -7.85 -9.46
C GLU A 355 15.23 -8.89 -8.36
N PHE A 356 16.18 -9.76 -8.01
CA PHE A 356 16.00 -10.75 -6.95
C PHE A 356 16.88 -10.45 -5.72
N ASP A 357 17.07 -9.16 -5.41
CA ASP A 357 17.74 -8.73 -4.17
C ASP A 357 16.71 -8.42 -3.07
N ARG A 358 17.06 -8.68 -1.81
CA ARG A 358 16.23 -8.35 -0.63
C ARG A 358 16.55 -7.00 -0.02
N THR A 359 17.57 -6.34 -0.55
CA THR A 359 17.99 -5.05 -0.09
C THR A 359 17.35 -3.92 -0.87
N PHE A 360 17.16 -2.82 -0.16
CA PHE A 360 16.59 -1.60 -0.69
C PHE A 360 17.50 -0.42 -0.35
N ALA A 361 17.63 0.51 -1.27
CA ALA A 361 18.18 1.84 -1.03
C ALA A 361 17.04 2.84 -0.83
N PHE A 362 17.20 3.75 0.13
CA PHE A 362 16.26 4.85 0.34
C PHE A 362 16.83 6.11 -0.32
N ALA A 363 16.52 6.32 -1.59
CA ALA A 363 16.87 7.55 -2.31
C ALA A 363 15.95 8.69 -1.87
N ILE A 364 16.45 9.90 -1.72
CA ILE A 364 15.64 11.05 -1.29
C ILE A 364 14.91 11.62 -2.52
N GLU A 365 13.59 11.71 -2.45
CA GLU A 365 12.79 12.19 -3.58
C GLU A 365 13.12 13.66 -3.92
N GLY A 366 13.32 13.94 -5.20
CA GLY A 366 13.70 15.28 -5.70
C GLY A 366 15.15 15.68 -5.40
N LYS A 367 16.00 14.74 -4.98
CA LYS A 367 17.44 14.94 -4.80
C LYS A 367 18.22 13.84 -5.52
N ASP A 368 18.74 14.19 -6.69
CA ASP A 368 19.66 13.32 -7.42
C ASP A 368 20.86 12.97 -6.52
N ASP A 369 21.24 11.70 -6.54
CA ASP A 369 22.38 11.14 -5.83
C ASP A 369 22.40 11.33 -4.31
N MET A 370 21.25 11.33 -3.62
CA MET A 370 21.22 11.33 -2.15
C MET A 370 20.46 10.14 -1.58
N TRP A 371 21.13 9.38 -0.71
CA TRP A 371 20.55 8.20 -0.06
C TRP A 371 20.68 8.25 1.45
N LEU A 372 19.76 7.57 2.13
CA LEU A 372 19.93 7.21 3.52
C LEU A 372 21.04 6.17 3.66
N THR A 373 22.00 6.38 4.55
CA THR A 373 23.11 5.44 4.78
C THR A 373 23.58 5.44 6.22
N ILE A 374 24.47 4.51 6.57
CA ILE A 374 25.16 4.44 7.86
C ILE A 374 26.58 4.97 7.71
N SER A 375 26.95 5.99 8.46
CA SER A 375 28.32 6.54 8.45
C SER A 375 29.37 5.47 8.83
N GLY A 376 30.55 5.54 8.22
CA GLY A 376 31.62 4.57 8.47
C GLY A 376 32.23 4.65 9.88
N GLY A 377 32.24 5.85 10.48
CA GLY A 377 32.89 6.09 11.77
C GLY A 377 32.02 5.77 12.99
N ASP A 378 30.98 6.56 13.21
CA ASP A 378 30.13 6.47 14.41
C ASP A 378 28.85 5.64 14.21
N HIS A 379 28.73 5.01 13.04
CA HIS A 379 27.60 4.19 12.59
C HIS A 379 26.25 4.90 12.71
N THR A 380 26.26 6.22 12.54
CA THR A 380 25.06 7.06 12.61
C THR A 380 24.34 7.08 11.27
N LEU A 381 23.01 7.14 11.31
CA LEU A 381 22.19 7.31 10.13
C LEU A 381 22.34 8.74 9.58
N VAL A 382 22.77 8.84 8.32
CA VAL A 382 23.06 10.09 7.63
C VAL A 382 22.52 10.05 6.21
N ASN A 383 22.43 11.21 5.57
CA ASN A 383 22.28 11.29 4.12
C ASN A 383 23.66 11.31 3.46
N TYR A 384 23.83 10.63 2.34
CA TYR A 384 25.12 10.59 1.65
C TYR A 384 24.98 10.66 0.14
N GLY A 385 25.97 11.33 -0.48
CA GLY A 385 25.97 11.72 -1.89
C GLY A 385 26.57 10.68 -2.84
N THR A 386 26.77 9.45 -2.40
CA THR A 386 27.51 8.44 -3.17
C THR A 386 26.94 7.06 -2.92
N ALA A 387 26.68 6.34 -4.01
CA ALA A 387 26.20 4.98 -3.99
C ALA A 387 27.25 4.05 -3.34
N GLU A 388 26.96 3.54 -2.15
CA GLU A 388 27.81 2.58 -1.43
C GLU A 388 26.98 1.43 -0.88
N PRO A 389 27.48 0.20 -0.81
CA PRO A 389 26.72 -0.93 -0.25
C PRO A 389 26.22 -0.74 1.20
N ALA A 390 26.75 0.26 1.93
CA ALA A 390 26.24 0.66 3.25
C ALA A 390 24.94 1.48 3.21
N GLU A 391 24.42 1.84 2.03
CA GLU A 391 23.10 2.44 1.85
C GLU A 391 21.98 1.40 1.70
N HIS A 392 22.35 0.12 1.62
CA HIS A 392 21.41 -0.98 1.40
C HIS A 392 20.87 -1.47 2.72
N PHE A 393 19.54 -1.64 2.79
CA PHE A 393 18.83 -2.10 3.97
C PHE A 393 17.99 -3.33 3.66
N TYR A 394 18.08 -4.31 4.55
CA TYR A 394 17.08 -5.35 4.70
C TYR A 394 15.95 -4.83 5.60
N LEU A 395 14.72 -5.16 5.22
CA LEU A 395 13.52 -4.83 6.00
C LEU A 395 12.94 -6.14 6.56
N GLU A 396 13.19 -6.41 7.83
CA GLU A 396 12.67 -7.60 8.52
C GLU A 396 11.29 -7.31 9.13
N GLU A 397 10.24 -7.90 8.59
CA GLU A 397 8.91 -7.88 9.20
C GLU A 397 8.94 -8.61 10.55
N ILE A 398 8.56 -7.90 11.60
CA ILE A 398 8.35 -8.45 12.92
C ILE A 398 6.88 -8.83 13.03
N LYS A 399 6.63 -10.12 13.26
CA LYS A 399 5.27 -10.68 13.42
C LYS A 399 4.93 -10.98 14.87
N THR A 400 5.94 -11.17 15.71
CA THR A 400 5.76 -11.51 17.12
C THR A 400 6.77 -10.77 18.00
N LEU A 401 6.38 -10.53 19.25
CA LEU A 401 7.22 -9.99 20.30
C LEU A 401 7.24 -10.97 21.48
N THR A 402 8.38 -11.12 22.14
CA THR A 402 8.45 -11.91 23.39
C THR A 402 8.51 -10.97 24.58
N VAL A 403 7.55 -11.10 25.49
CA VAL A 403 7.53 -10.40 26.77
C VAL A 403 7.93 -11.36 27.87
N SER A 404 8.74 -10.89 28.80
CA SER A 404 9.19 -11.66 29.96
C SER A 404 8.48 -11.18 31.22
N PHE A 405 8.17 -12.10 32.10
CA PHE A 405 7.50 -11.84 33.37
C PHE A 405 8.47 -12.08 34.51
N ASP A 406 8.28 -11.35 35.60
CA ASP A 406 9.04 -11.55 36.81
C ASP A 406 8.71 -12.90 37.48
N ARG A 407 9.32 -13.17 38.64
CA ARG A 407 9.08 -14.44 39.35
C ARG A 407 7.66 -14.61 39.87
N TYR A 408 6.88 -13.54 39.94
CA TYR A 408 5.48 -13.54 40.40
C TYR A 408 4.49 -13.50 39.23
N GLY A 409 4.99 -13.46 38.00
CA GLY A 409 4.16 -13.49 36.79
C GLY A 409 3.67 -12.11 36.35
N TYR A 410 4.34 -11.03 36.74
CA TYR A 410 3.97 -9.66 36.36
C TYR A 410 5.07 -8.97 35.56
N THR A 411 4.65 -8.03 34.71
CA THR A 411 5.53 -7.06 34.04
C THR A 411 4.73 -5.83 33.66
N ASP A 412 5.38 -4.68 33.62
CA ASP A 412 4.86 -3.48 32.97
C ASP A 412 5.33 -3.43 31.51
N VAL A 413 4.51 -2.88 30.63
CA VAL A 413 4.86 -2.70 29.21
C VAL A 413 4.25 -1.42 28.66
N MET A 414 4.95 -0.84 27.68
CA MET A 414 4.36 0.01 26.65
C MET A 414 4.95 -0.50 25.33
N LEU A 415 4.09 -0.95 24.40
CA LEU A 415 4.56 -1.53 23.13
C LEU A 415 4.27 -0.58 21.97
N PRO A 416 5.17 -0.41 21.00
CA PRO A 416 4.99 0.54 19.90
C PRO A 416 4.05 0.04 18.77
N CYS A 417 3.56 -1.20 18.89
CA CYS A 417 2.69 -1.87 17.93
C CYS A 417 1.50 -2.51 18.66
N PRO A 418 0.35 -2.68 17.99
CA PRO A 418 -0.76 -3.40 18.58
C PRO A 418 -0.41 -4.88 18.68
N VAL A 419 -0.84 -5.52 19.76
CA VAL A 419 -0.58 -6.95 19.97
C VAL A 419 -1.83 -7.68 20.40
N GLU A 420 -2.02 -8.87 19.87
CA GLU A 420 -2.99 -9.82 20.36
C GLU A 420 -2.60 -10.26 21.77
N ILE A 421 -3.58 -10.29 22.68
CA ILE A 421 -3.42 -10.73 24.06
C ILE A 421 -3.62 -12.25 24.07
N PRO A 422 -2.57 -13.04 24.39
CA PRO A 422 -2.71 -14.49 24.47
C PRO A 422 -3.67 -14.91 25.58
N ALA A 423 -4.32 -16.07 25.42
CA ALA A 423 -5.29 -16.58 26.39
C ALA A 423 -4.74 -16.77 27.81
N ASP A 424 -3.42 -16.90 27.95
CA ASP A 424 -2.72 -17.12 29.22
C ASP A 424 -2.01 -15.86 29.76
N VAL A 425 -2.43 -14.68 29.27
CA VAL A 425 -2.03 -13.34 29.71
C VAL A 425 -3.28 -12.50 29.99
N GLU A 426 -3.27 -11.78 31.10
CA GLU A 426 -4.23 -10.73 31.38
C GLU A 426 -3.57 -9.36 31.31
N VAL A 427 -4.30 -8.38 30.79
CA VAL A 427 -3.88 -6.99 30.73
C VAL A 427 -4.69 -6.20 31.75
N LEU A 428 -4.00 -5.46 32.61
CA LEU A 428 -4.53 -4.73 33.74
C LEU A 428 -4.19 -3.24 33.60
N ILE A 429 -5.19 -2.39 33.84
CA ILE A 429 -5.15 -0.93 33.64
C ILE A 429 -5.53 -0.23 34.95
N PRO A 430 -4.61 0.54 35.56
CA PRO A 430 -4.95 1.48 36.63
C PRO A 430 -5.86 2.60 36.16
N VAL A 431 -7.01 2.80 36.82
CA VAL A 431 -8.03 3.77 36.40
C VAL A 431 -8.23 4.91 37.41
N GLU A 432 -7.96 4.68 38.70
CA GLU A 432 -8.14 5.67 39.76
C GLU A 432 -7.09 5.49 40.86
N GLU A 433 -6.60 6.60 41.41
CA GLU A 433 -5.78 6.63 42.62
C GLU A 433 -6.54 7.38 43.71
N TYR A 434 -6.70 6.76 44.88
CA TYR A 434 -7.40 7.38 46.01
C TYR A 434 -6.92 6.80 47.35
N GLU A 435 -6.63 7.67 48.32
CA GLU A 435 -6.21 7.32 49.70
C GLU A 435 -5.11 6.24 49.77
N GLY A 436 -4.05 6.40 48.97
CA GLY A 436 -2.91 5.46 48.97
C GLY A 436 -3.20 4.11 48.30
N LYS A 437 -4.32 4.01 47.57
CA LYS A 437 -4.69 2.83 46.79
C LYS A 437 -4.81 3.16 45.30
N VAL A 438 -4.55 2.16 44.48
CA VAL A 438 -4.73 2.23 43.02
C VAL A 438 -5.76 1.20 42.60
N TYR A 439 -6.83 1.68 42.00
CA TYR A 439 -7.94 0.89 41.49
C TYR A 439 -7.61 0.40 40.07
N ILE A 440 -7.73 -0.90 39.86
CA ILE A 440 -7.33 -1.59 38.63
C ILE A 440 -8.54 -2.21 37.94
N GLU A 441 -8.66 -2.00 36.63
CA GLU A 441 -9.61 -2.72 35.78
C GLU A 441 -8.88 -3.66 34.80
N LYS A 442 -9.58 -4.70 34.36
CA LYS A 442 -9.09 -5.58 33.30
C LYS A 442 -9.38 -4.95 31.95
N HIS A 443 -8.41 -4.96 31.04
CA HIS A 443 -8.63 -4.55 29.66
C HIS A 443 -9.69 -5.44 29.01
N PRO A 444 -10.77 -4.86 28.43
CA PRO A 444 -11.89 -5.65 27.92
C PRO A 444 -11.66 -6.25 26.53
N GLY A 445 -10.65 -5.77 25.79
CA GLY A 445 -10.35 -6.22 24.44
C GLY A 445 -9.38 -7.39 24.37
N ASN A 446 -9.31 -8.04 23.21
CA ASN A 446 -8.34 -9.10 22.92
C ASN A 446 -7.06 -8.57 22.25
N VAL A 447 -7.00 -7.27 21.98
CA VAL A 447 -5.83 -6.57 21.42
C VAL A 447 -5.47 -5.44 22.37
N LEU A 448 -4.20 -5.37 22.78
CA LEU A 448 -3.63 -4.18 23.40
C LEU A 448 -3.21 -3.23 22.28
N PRO A 449 -3.81 -2.03 22.17
CA PRO A 449 -3.43 -1.08 21.13
C PRO A 449 -1.98 -0.61 21.25
N ALA A 450 -1.42 -0.15 20.13
CA ALA A 450 -0.09 0.45 20.13
C ALA A 450 -0.03 1.65 21.07
N ASN A 451 1.09 1.80 21.77
CA ASN A 451 1.40 2.91 22.67
C ASN A 451 0.45 3.04 23.87
N VAL A 452 -0.22 1.96 24.26
CA VAL A 452 -1.00 1.92 25.50
C VAL A 452 -0.14 1.28 26.60
N PRO A 453 0.19 2.02 27.67
CA PRO A 453 0.91 1.46 28.82
C PRO A 453 -0.01 0.54 29.62
N ALA A 454 0.50 -0.60 30.07
CA ALA A 454 -0.28 -1.58 30.80
C ALA A 454 0.56 -2.44 31.74
N ILE A 455 -0.10 -3.09 32.70
CA ILE A 455 0.48 -4.20 33.45
C ILE A 455 0.00 -5.51 32.81
N MET A 456 0.90 -6.43 32.54
CA MET A 456 0.57 -7.78 32.09
C MET A 456 0.77 -8.77 33.23
N ARG A 457 -0.21 -9.65 33.43
CA ARG A 457 -0.14 -10.79 34.35
C ARG A 457 -0.19 -12.10 33.59
N LYS A 458 0.78 -12.98 33.81
CA LYS A 458 0.78 -14.34 33.29
C LYS A 458 -0.17 -15.22 34.13
N THR A 459 -1.13 -15.88 33.49
CA THR A 459 -2.06 -16.81 34.16
C THR A 459 -1.71 -18.28 33.93
N GLY A 460 -0.98 -18.59 32.85
CA GLY A 460 -0.43 -19.92 32.58
C GLY A 460 1.00 -20.11 33.12
N ALA A 461 1.52 -21.34 33.05
CA ALA A 461 2.89 -21.65 33.43
C ALA A 461 3.93 -20.94 32.53
N GLY A 462 5.14 -20.70 33.05
CA GLY A 462 6.26 -20.10 32.31
C GLY A 462 6.59 -18.67 32.75
N LYS A 463 7.70 -18.13 32.22
CA LYS A 463 8.21 -16.78 32.54
C LYS A 463 8.22 -15.83 31.33
N SER A 464 7.55 -16.21 30.26
CA SER A 464 7.46 -15.43 29.02
C SER A 464 6.17 -15.72 28.28
N ALA A 465 5.73 -14.76 27.47
CA ALA A 465 4.65 -14.92 26.50
C ALA A 465 5.11 -14.40 25.14
N VAL A 466 4.68 -15.08 24.08
CA VAL A 466 4.83 -14.61 22.70
C VAL A 466 3.54 -13.89 22.32
N LEU A 467 3.67 -12.63 21.97
CA LEU A 467 2.58 -11.76 21.54
C LEU A 467 2.63 -11.64 20.02
N THR A 468 1.52 -11.92 19.34
CA THR A 468 1.39 -11.70 17.89
C THR A 468 1.07 -10.23 17.65
N ILE A 469 1.72 -9.61 16.66
CA ILE A 469 1.35 -8.25 16.24
C ILE A 469 0.01 -8.32 15.52
N ALA A 470 -0.95 -7.54 16.00
CA ALA A 470 -2.30 -7.52 15.43
C ALA A 470 -2.33 -6.72 14.12
N ASP A 471 -3.21 -7.13 13.21
CA ASP A 471 -3.45 -6.40 11.95
C ASP A 471 -4.21 -5.09 12.18
N GLU A 472 -5.02 -5.03 13.24
CA GLU A 472 -5.79 -3.86 13.63
C GLU A 472 -5.17 -3.15 14.84
N ASN A 473 -5.24 -1.82 14.83
CA ASN A 473 -4.88 -0.99 15.97
C ASN A 473 -6.13 -0.27 16.50
N PRO A 474 -6.93 -0.91 17.38
CA PRO A 474 -8.17 -0.32 17.87
C PRO A 474 -7.89 0.92 18.73
N ALA A 475 -8.82 1.87 18.72
CA ALA A 475 -8.72 3.03 19.61
C ALA A 475 -8.79 2.60 21.08
N PHE A 476 -7.97 3.22 21.93
CA PHE A 476 -8.06 3.05 23.38
C PHE A 476 -8.84 4.23 23.97
N THR A 477 -10.00 3.95 24.56
CA THR A 477 -10.94 4.97 25.06
C THR A 477 -11.14 4.94 26.57
N ASN A 478 -10.49 4.02 27.27
CA ASN A 478 -10.63 3.88 28.71
C ASN A 478 -9.67 4.81 29.45
N ASP A 479 -10.01 5.16 30.68
CA ASP A 479 -9.08 5.84 31.58
C ASP A 479 -7.86 4.96 31.85
N ASN A 480 -6.68 5.57 31.93
CA ASN A 480 -5.43 4.89 32.26
C ASN A 480 -4.48 5.87 32.94
N LEU A 481 -4.17 5.60 34.21
CA LEU A 481 -3.24 6.42 34.98
C LEU A 481 -1.77 6.11 34.68
N LEU A 482 -1.49 4.98 34.02
CA LEU A 482 -0.13 4.66 33.65
C LEU A 482 0.37 5.63 32.59
N VAL A 483 1.59 6.08 32.81
CA VAL A 483 2.40 6.72 31.79
C VAL A 483 3.41 5.70 31.32
N GLY A 484 3.74 5.72 30.02
CA GLY A 484 4.71 4.81 29.46
C GLY A 484 5.78 5.52 28.66
N THR A 485 6.83 4.78 28.34
CA THR A 485 7.78 5.21 27.32
C THR A 485 8.30 4.04 26.51
N ASN A 486 8.33 4.18 25.18
CA ASN A 486 9.00 3.21 24.29
C ASN A 486 10.48 3.55 24.06
N VAL A 487 10.95 4.69 24.57
CA VAL A 487 12.31 5.20 24.38
C VAL A 487 12.96 5.48 25.72
N ARG A 488 14.29 5.44 25.78
CA ARG A 488 14.98 5.80 27.02
C ARG A 488 14.71 7.27 27.37
N ARG A 489 14.29 7.52 28.60
CA ARG A 489 14.05 8.88 29.11
C ARG A 489 14.74 9.13 30.45
N ALA A 490 15.00 10.40 30.72
CA ALA A 490 15.37 10.85 32.06
C ALA A 490 14.26 10.50 33.05
N ASP A 491 14.63 10.31 34.31
CA ASP A 491 13.68 9.96 35.35
C ASP A 491 12.68 11.10 35.64
N PRO A 492 11.37 10.89 35.51
CA PRO A 492 10.39 11.87 35.95
C PRO A 492 10.29 11.94 37.49
N PRO A 493 9.96 13.12 38.06
CA PRO A 493 9.64 13.21 39.48
C PRO A 493 8.38 12.40 39.80
N ALA A 494 8.22 11.99 41.07
CA ALA A 494 6.99 11.36 41.57
C ALA A 494 6.62 10.03 40.87
N ARG A 495 7.63 9.25 40.47
CA ARG A 495 7.44 7.95 39.82
C ARG A 495 7.24 6.82 40.82
N HIS A 496 6.24 5.98 40.56
CA HIS A 496 6.08 4.67 41.18
C HIS A 496 6.22 3.55 40.15
N GLU A 497 6.98 2.53 40.52
CA GLU A 497 7.29 1.37 39.70
C GLU A 497 6.48 0.15 40.14
N LEU A 498 6.21 -0.75 39.19
CA LEU A 498 5.59 -2.03 39.48
C LEU A 498 6.46 -2.82 40.48
N SER A 499 5.86 -3.21 41.60
CA SER A 499 6.48 -4.07 42.60
C SER A 499 5.56 -5.26 42.86
N ALA A 500 5.94 -6.45 42.41
CA ALA A 500 5.13 -7.65 42.59
C ALA A 500 5.67 -8.56 43.69
N ASN A 501 4.75 -9.27 44.34
CA ASN A 501 5.02 -10.25 45.38
C ASN A 501 4.04 -11.45 45.26
N ALA A 502 4.07 -12.37 46.22
CA ALA A 502 3.23 -13.56 46.16
C ALA A 502 1.72 -13.28 46.36
N GLU A 503 1.37 -12.12 46.92
CA GLU A 503 0.00 -11.71 47.22
C GLU A 503 -0.62 -10.84 46.10
N GLY A 504 0.20 -10.28 45.21
CA GLY A 504 -0.24 -9.44 44.11
C GLY A 504 0.86 -8.48 43.65
N PHE A 505 0.47 -7.26 43.29
CA PHE A 505 1.41 -6.19 42.97
C PHE A 505 1.01 -4.86 43.58
N THR A 506 1.97 -3.97 43.73
CA THR A 506 1.82 -2.60 44.22
C THR A 506 2.55 -1.64 43.27
N PHE A 507 2.40 -0.35 43.51
CA PHE A 507 3.25 0.67 42.93
C PHE A 507 4.12 1.28 44.03
N ALA A 508 5.43 1.06 43.97
CA ALA A 508 6.36 1.55 44.98
C ALA A 508 7.10 2.80 44.48
N PRO A 509 7.31 3.84 45.31
CA PRO A 509 8.12 5.00 44.95
C PRO A 509 9.50 4.54 44.48
N SER A 510 9.96 5.07 43.35
CA SER A 510 11.28 4.68 42.87
C SER A 510 12.38 5.17 43.80
N SER A 511 13.31 4.28 44.15
CA SER A 511 14.36 4.54 45.14
C SER A 511 15.78 4.55 44.57
N SER A 512 16.00 4.21 43.29
CA SER A 512 17.36 3.81 42.85
C SER A 512 17.72 3.94 41.36
N ARG A 513 16.88 4.46 40.47
CA ARG A 513 17.21 4.52 39.02
C ARG A 513 17.37 5.94 38.49
N THR A 514 18.41 6.16 37.68
CA THR A 514 18.66 7.46 37.02
C THR A 514 17.97 7.61 35.66
N ALA A 515 17.30 6.58 35.14
CA ALA A 515 16.60 6.59 33.85
C ALA A 515 15.50 5.53 33.76
N LEU A 516 14.47 5.82 32.97
CA LEU A 516 13.42 4.86 32.60
C LEU A 516 13.92 3.90 31.52
N ALA A 517 13.61 2.61 31.68
CA ALA A 517 13.82 1.63 30.63
C ALA A 517 12.84 1.88 29.46
N PRO A 518 13.24 1.65 28.20
CA PRO A 518 12.31 1.71 27.10
C PRO A 518 11.30 0.55 27.15
N ASN A 519 10.14 0.79 26.56
CA ASN A 519 8.98 -0.11 26.47
C ASN A 519 8.37 -0.46 27.84
N SER A 520 8.47 0.46 28.79
CA SER A 520 8.04 0.29 30.18
C SER A 520 6.87 1.22 30.52
N ALA A 521 6.15 0.89 31.59
CA ALA A 521 5.07 1.70 32.15
C ALA A 521 5.29 1.98 33.65
N TYR A 522 4.79 3.10 34.11
CA TYR A 522 4.92 3.58 35.49
C TYR A 522 3.72 4.44 35.87
N LEU A 523 3.54 4.66 37.17
CA LEU A 523 2.52 5.57 37.69
C LEU A 523 3.18 6.89 38.12
N LEU A 524 2.50 8.01 37.91
CA LEU A 524 2.88 9.29 38.49
C LEU A 524 1.99 9.56 39.71
N SER A 525 2.59 9.67 40.89
CA SER A 525 1.88 9.96 42.13
C SER A 525 2.73 10.78 43.08
N GLU A 526 2.13 11.83 43.66
CA GLU A 526 2.79 12.66 44.68
C GLU A 526 2.89 11.95 46.05
N ASN A 527 2.26 10.77 46.21
CA ASN A 527 2.34 9.99 47.43
C ASN A 527 3.74 9.40 47.61
N ASN A 528 4.42 9.70 48.71
CA ASN A 528 5.76 9.14 49.00
C ASN A 528 5.71 7.73 49.64
N ILE A 529 4.60 7.00 49.47
CA ILE A 529 4.39 5.66 50.01
C ILE A 529 4.13 4.65 48.90
N GLU A 530 4.30 3.37 49.22
CA GLU A 530 3.82 2.28 48.38
C GLU A 530 2.29 2.28 48.29
N LEU A 531 1.79 2.23 47.05
CA LEU A 531 0.37 2.28 46.73
C LEU A 531 -0.16 0.87 46.53
N VAL A 532 -1.15 0.50 47.33
CA VAL A 532 -1.75 -0.83 47.31
C VAL A 532 -2.74 -0.94 46.15
N THR A 533 -2.65 -2.01 45.36
CA THR A 533 -3.59 -2.21 44.24
C THR A 533 -4.86 -2.91 44.70
N THR A 534 -5.99 -2.57 44.09
CA THR A 534 -7.27 -3.24 44.33
C THR A 534 -8.05 -3.44 43.03
N PHE A 535 -8.68 -4.61 42.91
CA PHE A 535 -9.57 -4.97 41.79
C PHE A 535 -11.04 -4.63 42.08
N GLU A 536 -11.37 -4.24 43.32
CA GLU A 536 -12.72 -3.82 43.67
C GLU A 536 -12.97 -2.42 43.14
N LYS A 537 -14.14 -2.15 42.55
CA LYS A 537 -14.54 -0.77 42.27
C LYS A 537 -14.59 0.02 43.57
N ARG A 538 -14.13 1.27 43.54
CA ARG A 538 -14.20 2.14 44.71
C ARG A 538 -15.63 2.13 45.26
N PRO A 539 -15.85 1.74 46.54
CA PRO A 539 -17.19 1.54 47.08
C PRO A 539 -18.10 2.79 47.01
N TYR A 540 -17.52 3.96 46.77
CA TYR A 540 -18.17 5.27 46.83
C TYR A 540 -17.82 6.21 45.66
N ALA A 541 -17.44 5.71 44.48
CA ALA A 541 -17.01 6.55 43.34
C ALA A 541 -18.02 7.66 42.93
N HIS A 542 -19.30 7.51 43.27
CA HIS A 542 -20.36 8.50 42.99
C HIS A 542 -20.77 9.36 44.20
N ILE A 543 -20.10 9.20 45.34
CA ILE A 543 -20.37 9.96 46.57
C ILE A 543 -19.32 11.06 46.69
N VAL A 544 -19.76 12.31 46.58
CA VAL A 544 -18.90 13.47 46.76
C VAL A 544 -18.80 13.76 48.26
N GLU A 545 -17.60 13.67 48.81
CA GLU A 545 -17.37 14.04 50.20
C GLU A 545 -17.13 15.54 50.29
N ILE A 546 -17.87 16.22 51.16
CA ILE A 546 -17.65 17.66 51.41
C ILE A 546 -17.56 17.90 52.92
N PRO A 547 -16.63 18.76 53.39
CA PRO A 547 -16.62 19.16 54.78
C PRO A 547 -17.86 20.01 55.11
N VAL A 548 -18.33 19.97 56.35
CA VAL A 548 -19.46 20.82 56.82
C VAL A 548 -19.28 22.30 56.44
N SER A 549 -18.04 22.79 56.42
CA SER A 549 -17.70 24.17 56.08
C SER A 549 -17.98 24.56 54.62
N GLU A 550 -18.11 23.59 53.73
CA GLU A 550 -18.35 23.79 52.28
C GLU A 550 -19.81 23.54 51.89
N ILE A 551 -20.70 23.30 52.86
CA ILE A 551 -22.13 23.23 52.59
C ILE A 551 -22.62 24.61 52.13
N ASP A 552 -23.02 24.69 50.87
CA ASP A 552 -23.79 25.82 50.37
C ASP A 552 -25.11 25.92 51.14
N ALA A 553 -25.24 27.02 51.89
CA ALA A 553 -26.40 27.30 52.72
C ALA A 553 -27.69 27.52 51.90
N ASP A 554 -27.54 27.91 50.62
CA ASP A 554 -28.66 28.16 49.71
C ASP A 554 -29.04 26.93 48.87
N ALA A 555 -28.19 25.90 48.86
CA ALA A 555 -28.49 24.65 48.17
C ALA A 555 -29.62 23.88 48.86
N LYS A 556 -30.45 23.20 48.06
CA LYS A 556 -31.50 22.31 48.57
C LYS A 556 -30.89 20.94 48.82
N TRP A 557 -30.94 20.45 50.04
CA TRP A 557 -30.46 19.12 50.39
C TRP A 557 -31.61 18.17 50.66
N TYR A 558 -31.43 16.90 50.30
CA TYR A 558 -32.42 15.86 50.54
C TYR A 558 -31.77 14.67 51.22
N ASP A 559 -32.42 14.06 52.21
CA ASP A 559 -31.97 12.77 52.73
C ASP A 559 -32.27 11.64 51.74
N LEU A 560 -31.81 10.43 52.03
CA LEU A 560 -32.03 9.25 51.17
C LEU A 560 -33.50 8.81 51.09
N GLN A 561 -34.37 9.37 51.93
CA GLN A 561 -35.82 9.16 51.88
C GLN A 561 -36.52 10.23 51.04
N GLY A 562 -35.77 11.15 50.41
CA GLY A 562 -36.29 12.22 49.57
C GLY A 562 -36.87 13.40 50.35
N ARG A 563 -36.67 13.47 51.68
CA ARG A 563 -37.15 14.59 52.50
C ARG A 563 -36.15 15.73 52.43
N ARG A 564 -36.66 16.97 52.34
CA ARG A 564 -35.82 18.16 52.33
C ARG A 564 -35.16 18.36 53.71
N VAL A 565 -33.85 18.53 53.70
CA VAL A 565 -33.00 18.75 54.88
C VAL A 565 -32.46 20.18 54.83
N MET A 566 -32.66 20.93 55.91
CA MET A 566 -32.23 22.33 55.98
C MET A 566 -30.77 22.50 56.41
N ARG A 567 -30.22 21.52 57.14
CA ARG A 567 -28.84 21.53 57.64
C ARG A 567 -28.26 20.12 57.60
N PRO A 568 -27.57 19.75 56.52
CA PRO A 568 -26.86 18.48 56.44
C PRO A 568 -25.90 18.34 57.64
N GLN A 569 -25.87 17.16 58.26
CA GLN A 569 -25.02 16.88 59.43
C GLN A 569 -23.83 16.01 59.02
N PRO A 570 -22.65 16.22 59.63
CA PRO A 570 -21.49 15.36 59.39
C PRO A 570 -21.79 13.89 59.70
N GLY A 571 -21.17 12.99 58.94
CA GLY A 571 -21.35 11.54 59.01
C GLY A 571 -22.56 10.98 58.25
N ASN A 572 -23.34 11.81 57.53
CA ASN A 572 -24.56 11.37 56.83
C ASN A 572 -24.52 11.64 55.33
N LEU A 573 -25.29 10.83 54.58
CA LEU A 573 -25.47 10.93 53.13
C LEU A 573 -26.70 11.78 52.76
N TYR A 574 -26.52 12.70 51.81
CA TYR A 574 -27.57 13.56 51.27
C TYR A 574 -27.45 13.71 49.77
N ILE A 575 -28.55 14.04 49.10
CA ILE A 575 -28.58 14.43 47.69
C ILE A 575 -28.60 15.95 47.61
N ASN A 576 -27.62 16.55 46.92
CA ASN A 576 -27.68 17.96 46.57
C ASN A 576 -28.70 18.14 45.45
N GLY A 577 -29.78 18.86 45.71
CA GLY A 577 -30.89 19.07 44.78
C GLY A 577 -30.55 19.91 43.57
N SER A 578 -29.50 20.74 43.64
CA SER A 578 -29.02 21.55 42.51
C SER A 578 -28.19 20.71 41.54
N THR A 579 -27.28 19.87 42.05
CA THR A 579 -26.39 19.04 41.22
C THR A 579 -26.91 17.62 40.98
N LYS A 580 -27.92 17.20 41.73
CA LYS A 580 -28.48 15.83 41.79
C LYS A 580 -27.44 14.77 42.18
N SER A 581 -26.38 15.16 42.86
CA SER A 581 -25.29 14.26 43.28
C SER A 581 -25.53 13.75 44.71
N LEU A 582 -25.14 12.50 44.97
CA LEU A 582 -25.08 11.94 46.31
C LEU A 582 -23.80 12.43 47.02
N MET A 583 -23.92 12.93 48.24
CA MET A 583 -22.83 13.56 48.98
C MET A 583 -22.76 13.03 50.41
N LEU A 584 -21.54 12.78 50.91
CA LEU A 584 -21.27 12.48 52.31
C LEU A 584 -20.73 13.75 52.97
N ILE A 585 -21.39 14.21 54.02
CA ILE A 585 -20.91 15.36 54.79
C ILE A 585 -19.87 14.87 55.80
N ARG A 586 -18.67 15.45 55.80
CA ARG A 586 -17.59 15.15 56.75
C ARG A 586 -17.42 16.23 57.81
#